data_AF-A0A7K0D1Y2-F1
#
_entry.id   AF-A0A7K0D1Y2-F1
#
_cell.length_a   1.000
_cell.length_b   1.000
_cell.length_c   1.000
_cell.angle_alpha   90.00
_cell.angle_beta   90.00
_cell.angle_gamma   90.00
#
_symmetry.space_group_name_H-M   'P 1'
#
loop_
_entity.id
_entity.type
_entity.pdbx_description
1 polymer ?
#
loop_
_entity_poly.entity_id
_entity_poly.type
_entity_poly.pdbx_seq_one_letter_code
_entity_poly.pdbx_strand_id
1 'polypeptide(L)'
;MTAPDRPIPERPSPAAMPRRTGRCTHGGPQRRTSNRWVVAETLDHKSIPSVILDGRYRRHFANLGRASIATSAAHARHLTPLVRRCADNRRTEHELLPLPSGSVLRLTADPIFGPSQNVFGVNLSAGPPTDTPTPPPTIGAIEWDVLTARATISPDFRTLLDISEAQLDSPTTVPNLISHFDRWDDRTGFLALFDLTNPAGTWIGTATTQFTGKQRHNLHIVAKRIHGHRLIRALVCDISPTDPPPPPDPIYAALRRAPITPGHALGIIDLHNGLIHEWIADEPFAHWRNSTPQLHPDDIPVVATARTRLLSKTSTTTITARIRFDRASRWILVQAVCTRITDDDRPQALIDVTFSR
;
A
#
# COMPACT_ATOMS: atom_id res chain seq x y z
N MET A 1 71.57 4.02 -23.55
CA MET A 1 71.44 3.44 -24.90
C MET A 1 69.97 3.26 -25.20
N THR A 2 69.49 4.11 -26.10
CA THR A 2 68.09 4.42 -26.39
C THR A 2 67.54 3.39 -27.39
N ALA A 3 66.39 2.78 -27.08
CA ALA A 3 65.69 1.88 -27.98
C ALA A 3 64.89 2.67 -29.04
N PRO A 4 64.78 2.20 -30.29
CA PRO A 4 64.21 2.98 -31.39
C PRO A 4 62.69 2.85 -31.52
N ASP A 5 62.11 3.94 -32.05
CA ASP A 5 60.73 4.18 -32.44
C ASP A 5 60.07 3.04 -33.24
N ARG A 6 58.82 2.72 -32.90
CA ARG A 6 57.88 2.00 -33.78
C ARG A 6 56.73 2.93 -34.15
N PRO A 7 56.37 3.03 -35.45
CA PRO A 7 55.30 3.92 -35.90
C PRO A 7 53.91 3.40 -35.52
N ILE A 8 53.03 4.34 -35.17
CA ILE A 8 51.61 4.13 -34.87
C ILE A 8 50.86 3.84 -36.19
N PRO A 9 50.02 2.80 -36.29
CA PRO A 9 49.18 2.61 -37.46
C PRO A 9 47.96 3.55 -37.43
N GLU A 10 47.74 4.24 -38.56
CA GLU A 10 46.61 5.14 -38.80
C GLU A 10 45.25 4.44 -38.66
N ARG A 11 44.28 5.13 -38.07
CA ARG A 11 42.87 4.69 -38.05
C ARG A 11 42.23 4.91 -39.43
N PRO A 12 41.55 3.92 -40.02
CA PRO A 12 40.84 4.13 -41.28
C PRO A 12 39.60 5.02 -41.08
N SER A 13 39.42 5.92 -42.04
CA SER A 13 38.35 6.94 -42.10
C SER A 13 36.98 6.34 -42.46
N PRO A 14 35.83 6.91 -42.04
CA PRO A 14 34.51 6.25 -42.04
C PRO A 14 33.83 6.05 -43.41
N ALA A 15 34.52 6.34 -44.52
CA ALA A 15 33.88 6.50 -45.83
C ALA A 15 33.91 5.26 -46.75
N ALA A 16 34.33 4.09 -46.26
CA ALA A 16 34.51 2.89 -47.10
C ALA A 16 33.80 1.64 -46.55
N MET A 17 32.48 1.72 -46.28
CA MET A 17 31.66 0.50 -46.13
C MET A 17 30.53 0.43 -47.16
N PRO A 18 30.33 -0.73 -47.81
CA PRO A 18 29.32 -0.90 -48.86
C PRO A 18 27.90 -0.92 -48.28
N ARG A 19 27.01 -0.13 -48.88
CA ARG A 19 25.57 -0.10 -48.57
C ARG A 19 24.91 -1.41 -49.03
N ARG A 20 24.65 -2.31 -48.09
CA ARG A 20 23.83 -3.50 -48.32
C ARG A 20 22.34 -3.12 -48.24
N THR A 21 21.72 -2.92 -49.39
CA THR A 21 20.26 -2.85 -49.53
C THR A 21 19.66 -4.24 -49.35
N GLY A 22 19.42 -4.61 -48.09
CA GLY A 22 18.64 -5.78 -47.72
C GLY A 22 17.15 -5.44 -47.76
N ARG A 23 16.44 -6.00 -48.73
CA ARG A 23 14.99 -5.97 -48.86
C ARG A 23 14.39 -6.75 -47.68
N CYS A 24 13.95 -6.06 -46.63
CA CYS A 24 13.25 -6.69 -45.51
C CYS A 24 11.85 -7.09 -45.95
N THR A 25 11.67 -8.39 -46.18
CA THR A 25 10.38 -9.04 -46.33
C THR A 25 9.52 -8.82 -45.09
N HIS A 26 8.30 -8.33 -45.29
CA HIS A 26 7.28 -8.17 -44.26
C HIS A 26 6.99 -9.50 -43.57
N GLY A 27 7.28 -9.55 -42.27
CA GLY A 27 7.04 -10.69 -41.40
C GLY A 27 7.53 -10.37 -39.99
N GLY A 28 7.17 -9.19 -39.48
CA GLY A 28 7.49 -8.83 -38.09
C GLY A 28 6.74 -9.76 -37.14
N PRO A 29 7.35 -10.22 -36.04
CA PRO A 29 6.62 -10.97 -35.03
C PRO A 29 5.53 -10.05 -34.50
N GLN A 30 4.27 -10.40 -34.74
CA GLN A 30 3.15 -9.89 -33.94
C GLN A 30 3.57 -10.11 -32.49
N ARG A 31 3.98 -9.04 -31.81
CA ARG A 31 4.06 -9.03 -30.35
C ARG A 31 2.64 -9.38 -29.92
N ARG A 32 2.42 -10.65 -29.59
CA ARG A 32 1.20 -11.09 -28.93
C ARG A 32 1.05 -10.17 -27.72
N THR A 33 0.16 -9.19 -27.81
CA THR A 33 -0.39 -8.45 -26.67
C THR A 33 -1.32 -9.39 -25.90
N SER A 34 -0.93 -10.67 -25.77
CA SER A 34 -1.71 -11.69 -25.11
C SER A 34 -1.76 -11.31 -23.63
N ASN A 35 -2.93 -10.85 -23.21
CA ASN A 35 -3.42 -10.94 -21.84
C ASN A 35 -2.49 -10.36 -20.78
N ARG A 36 -2.10 -9.09 -20.95
CA ARG A 36 -1.47 -8.31 -19.87
C ARG A 36 -2.48 -7.35 -19.29
N TRP A 37 -2.84 -7.59 -18.03
CA TRP A 37 -3.63 -6.67 -17.23
C TRP A 37 -2.75 -5.51 -16.73
N VAL A 38 -3.31 -4.31 -16.76
CA VAL A 38 -2.77 -3.10 -16.14
C VAL A 38 -3.76 -2.68 -15.06
N VAL A 39 -3.27 -2.34 -13.88
CA VAL A 39 -4.12 -1.85 -12.80
C VAL A 39 -3.89 -0.36 -12.65
N ALA A 40 -4.95 0.42 -12.89
CA ALA A 40 -4.97 1.86 -12.64
C ALA A 40 -5.70 2.14 -11.33
N GLU A 41 -5.10 2.93 -10.45
CA GLU A 41 -5.79 3.42 -9.25
C GLU A 41 -6.69 4.62 -9.59
N THR A 42 -7.83 4.66 -8.90
CA THR A 42 -8.82 5.75 -8.92
C THR A 42 -9.22 6.12 -7.50
N LEU A 43 -8.28 6.05 -6.55
CA LEU A 43 -8.55 6.12 -5.11
C LEU A 43 -9.21 7.44 -4.70
N ASP A 44 -8.69 8.53 -5.27
CA ASP A 44 -9.28 9.86 -5.20
C ASP A 44 -9.87 10.22 -6.57
N HIS A 45 -11.20 10.33 -6.62
CA HIS A 45 -11.95 10.58 -7.85
C HIS A 45 -11.59 11.92 -8.52
N LYS A 46 -11.14 12.91 -7.73
CA LYS A 46 -10.70 14.21 -8.24
C LYS A 46 -9.31 14.17 -8.88
N SER A 47 -8.54 13.12 -8.60
CA SER A 47 -7.18 12.95 -9.13
C SER A 47 -7.18 12.33 -10.53
N ILE A 48 -6.09 12.53 -11.27
CA ILE A 48 -5.86 11.81 -12.53
C ILE A 48 -5.55 10.34 -12.19
N PRO A 49 -6.23 9.36 -12.80
CA PRO A 49 -5.91 7.94 -12.61
C PRO A 49 -4.46 7.63 -12.98
N SER A 50 -3.82 6.75 -12.21
CA SER A 50 -2.42 6.41 -12.40
C SER A 50 -2.19 4.91 -12.26
N VAL A 51 -1.09 4.40 -12.82
CA VAL A 51 -0.82 2.96 -12.89
C VAL A 51 -0.04 2.51 -11.68
N ILE A 52 -0.50 1.41 -11.07
CA ILE A 52 0.13 0.78 -9.90
C ILE A 52 0.70 -0.61 -10.24
N LEU A 53 0.14 -1.27 -11.26
CA LEU A 53 0.66 -2.50 -11.82
C LEU A 53 0.57 -2.49 -13.35
N ASP A 54 1.60 -3.00 -14.00
CA ASP A 54 1.67 -3.16 -15.45
C ASP A 54 2.18 -4.57 -15.78
N GLY A 55 1.24 -5.48 -16.01
CA GLY A 55 1.49 -6.92 -15.98
C GLY A 55 2.06 -7.34 -14.62
N ARG A 56 3.29 -7.88 -14.64
CA ARG A 56 4.00 -8.30 -13.43
C ARG A 56 4.81 -7.21 -12.74
N TYR A 57 4.86 -6.01 -13.30
CA TYR A 57 5.76 -4.96 -12.82
C TYR A 57 5.01 -3.95 -11.97
N ARG A 58 5.51 -3.71 -10.75
CA ARG A 58 5.09 -2.61 -9.90
C ARG A 58 5.34 -1.26 -10.58
N ARG A 59 4.44 -0.31 -10.31
CA ARG A 59 4.52 1.08 -10.77
C ARG A 59 4.18 2.01 -9.63
N HIS A 60 4.82 3.17 -9.62
CA HIS A 60 4.64 4.16 -8.55
C HIS A 60 3.80 5.31 -9.06
N PHE A 61 2.47 5.16 -9.03
CA PHE A 61 1.52 6.13 -9.59
C PHE A 61 1.93 6.63 -10.99
N ALA A 62 2.25 5.68 -11.88
CA ALA A 62 2.83 6.00 -13.18
C ALA A 62 1.76 6.55 -14.14
N ASN A 63 2.20 7.31 -15.16
CA ASN A 63 1.30 7.87 -16.16
C ASN A 63 0.59 6.75 -16.95
N LEU A 64 -0.76 6.77 -16.93
CA LEU A 64 -1.61 5.81 -17.62
C LEU A 64 -1.35 5.71 -19.12
N GLY A 65 -1.02 6.83 -19.77
CA GLY A 65 -0.67 6.85 -21.20
C GLY A 65 0.65 6.14 -21.55
N ARG A 66 1.42 5.69 -20.56
CA ARG A 66 2.65 4.90 -20.73
C ARG A 66 2.48 3.42 -20.37
N ALA A 67 1.26 2.98 -20.06
CA ALA A 67 0.98 1.58 -19.75
C ALA A 67 1.31 0.68 -20.95
N SER A 68 1.70 -0.58 -20.72
CA SER A 68 2.08 -1.50 -21.81
C SER A 68 0.96 -1.78 -22.82
N ILE A 69 -0.30 -1.57 -22.44
CA ILE A 69 -1.47 -1.69 -23.31
C ILE A 69 -1.65 -0.47 -24.24
N ALA A 70 -0.99 0.66 -23.96
CA ALA A 70 -0.99 1.85 -24.79
C ALA A 70 -0.01 1.69 -25.97
N THR A 71 -0.39 0.93 -27.00
CA THR A 71 0.51 0.62 -28.13
C THR A 71 0.77 1.82 -29.06
N SER A 72 0.03 2.91 -28.92
CA SER A 72 0.24 4.17 -29.64
C SER A 72 -0.23 5.38 -28.83
N ALA A 73 0.23 6.59 -29.20
CA ALA A 73 -0.25 7.84 -28.59
C ALA A 73 -1.75 8.06 -28.82
N ALA A 74 -2.30 7.55 -29.93
CA ALA A 74 -3.74 7.58 -30.16
C ALA A 74 -4.46 6.73 -29.10
N HIS A 75 -4.03 5.48 -28.87
CA HIS A 75 -4.64 4.59 -27.87
C HIS A 75 -4.52 5.14 -26.45
N ALA A 76 -3.37 5.72 -26.12
CA ALA A 76 -3.12 6.32 -24.80
C ALA A 76 -4.19 7.38 -24.43
N ARG A 77 -4.69 8.15 -25.41
CA ARG A 77 -5.71 9.18 -25.19
C ARG A 77 -7.09 8.61 -24.80
N HIS A 78 -7.35 7.35 -25.11
CA HIS A 78 -8.62 6.68 -24.76
C HIS A 78 -8.62 6.07 -23.35
N LEU A 79 -7.45 5.82 -22.76
CA LEU A 79 -7.35 5.11 -21.48
C LEU A 79 -7.95 5.90 -20.31
N THR A 80 -7.57 7.17 -20.13
CA THR A 80 -8.09 7.98 -19.01
C THR A 80 -9.61 8.18 -19.08
N PRO A 81 -10.22 8.54 -20.22
CA PRO A 81 -11.68 8.60 -20.34
C PRO A 81 -12.35 7.26 -20.05
N LEU A 82 -11.82 6.14 -20.55
CA LEU A 82 -12.38 4.81 -20.32
C LEU A 82 -12.35 4.43 -18.82
N VAL A 83 -11.21 4.65 -18.15
CA VAL A 83 -11.08 4.42 -16.70
C VAL A 83 -12.08 5.25 -15.91
N ARG A 84 -12.24 6.54 -16.25
CA ARG A 84 -13.22 7.42 -15.59
C ARG A 84 -14.65 6.92 -15.78
N ARG A 85 -15.05 6.60 -17.01
CA ARG A 85 -16.38 6.03 -17.28
C ARG A 85 -16.63 4.75 -16.48
N CYS A 86 -15.64 3.85 -16.40
CA CYS A 86 -15.74 2.63 -15.62
C CYS A 86 -15.92 2.93 -14.11
N ALA A 87 -15.13 3.85 -13.57
CA ALA A 87 -15.23 4.27 -12.17
C ALA A 87 -16.57 4.97 -11.86
N ASP A 88 -17.05 5.83 -12.76
CA ASP A 88 -18.29 6.60 -12.63
C ASP A 88 -19.53 5.70 -12.73
N ASN A 89 -19.58 4.85 -13.76
CA ASN A 89 -20.71 3.98 -14.03
C ASN A 89 -20.68 2.71 -13.15
N ARG A 90 -19.56 2.46 -12.47
CA ARG A 90 -19.37 1.31 -11.57
C ARG A 90 -19.67 -0.04 -12.23
N ARG A 91 -19.26 -0.18 -13.48
CA ARG A 91 -19.45 -1.40 -14.28
C ARG A 91 -18.32 -1.57 -15.28
N THR A 92 -18.21 -2.77 -15.83
CA THR A 92 -17.30 -3.03 -16.93
C THR A 92 -17.64 -2.14 -18.13
N GLU A 93 -16.64 -1.43 -18.63
CA GLU A 93 -16.74 -0.59 -19.82
C GLU A 93 -15.77 -1.12 -20.89
N HIS A 94 -16.10 -0.91 -22.15
CA HIS A 94 -15.26 -1.32 -23.26
C HIS A 94 -15.26 -0.28 -24.37
N GLU A 95 -14.18 -0.25 -25.15
CA GLU A 95 -14.01 0.66 -26.27
C GLU A 95 -13.32 -0.05 -27.44
N LEU A 96 -13.85 0.12 -28.64
CA LEU A 96 -13.29 -0.44 -29.87
C LEU A 96 -12.49 0.63 -30.59
N LEU A 97 -11.21 0.34 -30.85
CA LEU A 97 -10.27 1.24 -31.48
C LEU A 97 -9.83 0.67 -32.84
N PRO A 98 -10.03 1.38 -33.96
CA PRO A 98 -9.51 0.95 -35.25
C PRO A 98 -7.98 1.10 -35.28
N LEU A 99 -7.30 0.10 -35.83
CA LEU A 99 -5.85 0.12 -36.06
C LEU A 99 -5.55 0.49 -37.53
N PRO A 100 -4.38 1.08 -37.83
CA PRO A 100 -3.98 1.38 -39.21
C PRO A 100 -3.94 0.15 -40.14
N SER A 101 -3.79 -1.05 -39.57
CA SER A 101 -3.86 -2.32 -40.28
C SER A 101 -5.28 -2.73 -40.73
N GLY A 102 -6.31 -1.95 -40.39
CA GLY A 102 -7.72 -2.29 -40.64
C GLY A 102 -8.34 -3.25 -39.62
N SER A 103 -7.54 -3.79 -38.69
CA SER A 103 -8.02 -4.57 -37.56
C SER A 103 -8.55 -3.68 -36.43
N VAL A 104 -9.32 -4.25 -35.50
CA VAL A 104 -9.88 -3.54 -34.34
C VAL A 104 -9.21 -4.06 -33.07
N LEU A 105 -8.88 -3.14 -32.15
CA LEU A 105 -8.43 -3.43 -30.79
C LEU A 105 -9.58 -3.13 -29.83
N ARG A 106 -9.92 -4.07 -28.94
CA ARG A 106 -10.84 -3.85 -27.83
C ARG A 106 -10.03 -3.48 -26.59
N LEU A 107 -10.35 -2.34 -26.00
CA LEU A 107 -9.97 -1.99 -24.63
C LEU A 107 -11.09 -2.40 -23.69
N THR A 108 -10.74 -3.02 -22.57
CA THR A 108 -11.68 -3.40 -21.51
C THR A 108 -11.23 -2.78 -20.19
N ALA A 109 -12.18 -2.24 -19.44
CA ALA A 109 -12.00 -1.66 -18.12
C ALA A 109 -12.97 -2.32 -17.14
N ASP A 110 -12.43 -3.04 -16.16
CA ASP A 110 -13.19 -3.75 -15.13
C ASP A 110 -12.99 -3.07 -13.76
N PRO A 111 -14.06 -2.71 -13.04
CA PRO A 111 -13.95 -1.97 -11.79
C PRO A 111 -13.42 -2.84 -10.66
N ILE A 112 -12.57 -2.27 -9.81
CA ILE A 112 -12.13 -2.85 -8.54
C ILE A 112 -12.85 -2.10 -7.42
N PHE A 113 -13.69 -2.81 -6.69
CA PHE A 113 -14.51 -2.21 -5.63
C PHE A 113 -13.78 -2.16 -4.30
N GLY A 114 -13.82 -0.98 -3.67
CA GLY A 114 -13.49 -0.82 -2.28
C GLY A 114 -14.60 -1.31 -1.34
N PRO A 115 -14.33 -1.34 -0.02
CA PRO A 115 -15.32 -1.76 0.97
C PRO A 115 -16.57 -0.89 0.99
N SER A 116 -16.43 0.42 0.72
CA SER A 116 -17.54 1.37 0.61
C SER A 116 -18.30 1.29 -0.72
N GLN A 117 -18.08 0.23 -1.51
CA GLN A 117 -18.67 -0.01 -2.83
C GLN A 117 -18.30 1.04 -3.90
N ASN A 118 -17.40 1.98 -3.58
CA ASN A 118 -16.81 2.88 -4.55
C ASN A 118 -15.70 2.17 -5.34
N VAL A 119 -15.46 2.60 -6.59
CA VAL A 119 -14.38 2.04 -7.41
C VAL A 119 -13.04 2.64 -6.99
N PHE A 120 -12.15 1.81 -6.45
CA PHE A 120 -10.83 2.22 -5.96
C PHE A 120 -9.75 2.08 -7.04
N GLY A 121 -9.99 1.25 -8.04
CA GLY A 121 -9.15 1.10 -9.21
C GLY A 121 -9.88 0.41 -10.36
N VAL A 122 -9.17 0.25 -11.47
CA VAL A 122 -9.70 -0.37 -12.69
C VAL A 122 -8.64 -1.31 -13.25
N ASN A 123 -9.05 -2.55 -13.49
CA ASN A 123 -8.31 -3.53 -14.27
C ASN A 123 -8.49 -3.22 -15.76
N LEU A 124 -7.40 -3.05 -16.49
CA LEU A 124 -7.38 -2.71 -17.90
C LEU A 124 -6.72 -3.81 -18.73
N SER A 125 -7.35 -4.17 -19.84
CA SER A 125 -6.76 -5.06 -20.85
C SER A 125 -6.98 -4.52 -22.26
N ALA A 126 -6.13 -4.96 -23.18
CA ALA A 126 -6.23 -4.64 -24.59
C ALA A 126 -5.97 -5.89 -25.43
N GLY A 127 -6.87 -6.19 -26.36
CA GLY A 127 -6.75 -7.35 -27.23
C GLY A 127 -7.74 -7.33 -28.40
N PRO A 128 -7.64 -8.27 -29.34
CA PRO A 128 -8.66 -8.49 -30.37
C PRO A 128 -10.06 -8.65 -29.75
N PRO A 129 -11.14 -8.14 -30.38
CA PRO A 129 -12.50 -8.33 -29.87
C PRO A 129 -12.94 -9.80 -29.79
N THR A 130 -12.32 -10.67 -30.59
CA THR A 130 -12.56 -12.11 -30.63
C THR A 130 -11.89 -12.88 -29.50
N ASP A 131 -10.92 -12.26 -28.80
CA ASP A 131 -10.19 -12.92 -27.73
C ASP A 131 -11.03 -12.90 -26.45
N THR A 132 -11.16 -14.06 -25.81
CA THR A 132 -11.67 -14.14 -24.45
C THR A 132 -10.60 -13.60 -23.49
N PRO A 133 -10.87 -12.53 -22.71
CA PRO A 133 -9.90 -12.03 -21.75
C PRO A 133 -9.58 -13.11 -20.71
N THR A 134 -8.31 -13.28 -20.36
CA THR A 134 -7.97 -13.99 -19.11
C THR A 134 -8.60 -13.27 -17.93
N PRO A 135 -8.99 -13.97 -16.85
CA PRO A 135 -9.45 -13.31 -15.64
C PRO A 135 -8.48 -12.21 -15.17
N PRO A 136 -8.97 -11.06 -14.69
CA PRO A 136 -8.11 -10.03 -14.10
C PRO A 136 -7.44 -10.55 -12.82
N PRO A 137 -6.30 -9.96 -12.42
CA PRO A 137 -5.73 -10.24 -11.12
C PRO A 137 -6.71 -9.82 -10.02
N THR A 138 -6.80 -10.63 -8.95
CA THR A 138 -7.50 -10.24 -7.73
C THR A 138 -6.75 -9.10 -7.06
N ILE A 139 -7.45 -7.98 -6.81
CA ILE A 139 -6.90 -6.80 -6.15
C ILE A 139 -7.73 -6.54 -4.90
N GLY A 140 -7.11 -6.63 -3.72
CA GLY A 140 -7.75 -6.27 -2.47
C GLY A 140 -7.85 -4.76 -2.31
N ALA A 141 -8.79 -4.31 -1.49
CA ALA A 141 -8.96 -2.89 -1.18
C ALA A 141 -9.20 -2.67 0.31
N ILE A 142 -8.65 -1.58 0.83
CA ILE A 142 -8.76 -1.20 2.25
C ILE A 142 -9.12 0.28 2.33
N GLU A 143 -10.01 0.64 3.26
CA GLU A 143 -10.35 2.02 3.57
C GLU A 143 -10.18 2.26 5.07
N TRP A 144 -9.38 3.27 5.46
CA TRP A 144 -9.22 3.67 6.85
C TRP A 144 -9.94 4.98 7.12
N ASP A 145 -10.63 5.05 8.25
CA ASP A 145 -11.03 6.31 8.87
C ASP A 145 -9.87 6.84 9.72
N VAL A 146 -9.47 8.08 9.46
CA VAL A 146 -8.27 8.67 10.07
C VAL A 146 -8.47 9.07 11.53
N LEU A 147 -9.70 9.36 11.97
CA LEU A 147 -9.94 9.74 13.36
C LEU A 147 -10.00 8.54 14.29
N THR A 148 -10.63 7.47 13.84
CA THR A 148 -10.82 6.25 14.62
C THR A 148 -9.67 5.26 14.43
N ALA A 149 -8.86 5.45 13.39
CA ALA A 149 -7.82 4.54 12.93
C ALA A 149 -8.35 3.11 12.74
N ARG A 150 -9.55 3.00 12.17
CA ARG A 150 -10.19 1.73 11.83
C ARG A 150 -10.21 1.52 10.33
N ALA A 151 -9.85 0.32 9.92
CA ALA A 151 -9.82 -0.15 8.54
C ALA A 151 -11.06 -0.99 8.25
N THR A 152 -11.67 -0.77 7.10
CA THR A 152 -12.63 -1.71 6.49
C THR A 152 -11.95 -2.37 5.30
N ILE A 153 -12.09 -3.69 5.16
CA ILE A 153 -11.45 -4.47 4.10
C ILE A 153 -12.48 -5.00 3.09
N SER A 154 -12.10 -5.05 1.81
CA SER A 154 -12.99 -5.57 0.76
C SER A 154 -13.08 -7.10 0.80
N PRO A 155 -14.14 -7.70 0.23
CA PRO A 155 -14.20 -9.15 0.02
C PRO A 155 -12.99 -9.67 -0.77
N ASP A 156 -12.56 -8.95 -1.80
CA ASP A 156 -11.41 -9.35 -2.62
C ASP A 156 -10.10 -9.38 -1.82
N PHE A 157 -9.92 -8.51 -0.82
CA PHE A 157 -8.76 -8.58 0.08
C PHE A 157 -8.78 -9.86 0.92
N ARG A 158 -9.97 -10.29 1.38
CA ARG A 158 -10.12 -11.56 2.09
C ARG A 158 -9.84 -12.74 1.18
N THR A 159 -10.39 -12.74 -0.03
CA THR A 159 -10.15 -13.79 -1.03
C THR A 159 -8.67 -13.86 -1.43
N LEU A 160 -8.01 -12.71 -1.60
CA LEU A 160 -6.59 -12.62 -1.96
C LEU A 160 -5.68 -13.35 -0.96
N LEU A 161 -6.04 -13.30 0.32
CA LEU A 161 -5.22 -13.79 1.43
C LEU A 161 -5.83 -14.99 2.16
N ASP A 162 -6.92 -15.55 1.62
CA ASP A 162 -7.71 -16.63 2.23
C ASP A 162 -8.06 -16.37 3.71
N ILE A 163 -8.51 -15.14 4.00
CA ILE A 163 -8.85 -14.68 5.35
C ILE A 163 -10.32 -14.99 5.65
N SER A 164 -10.56 -15.85 6.64
CA SER A 164 -11.89 -16.03 7.23
C SER A 164 -12.27 -14.86 8.14
N GLU A 165 -13.56 -14.63 8.36
CA GLU A 165 -14.04 -13.59 9.28
C GLU A 165 -13.50 -13.77 10.70
N ALA A 166 -13.34 -15.01 11.16
CA ALA A 166 -12.77 -15.32 12.47
C ALA A 166 -11.28 -14.93 12.61
N GLN A 167 -10.56 -14.74 11.50
CA GLN A 167 -9.14 -14.34 11.51
C GLN A 167 -8.96 -12.83 11.54
N LEU A 168 -9.90 -12.06 10.97
CA LEU A 168 -9.82 -10.60 10.93
C LEU A 168 -11.21 -9.99 10.79
N ASP A 169 -11.64 -9.34 11.87
CA ASP A 169 -12.87 -8.56 11.89
C ASP A 169 -12.82 -7.39 10.87
N SER A 170 -13.97 -6.89 10.47
CA SER A 170 -14.07 -5.65 9.70
C SER A 170 -15.30 -4.87 10.16
N PRO A 171 -15.15 -3.61 10.62
CA PRO A 171 -13.90 -2.85 10.68
C PRO A 171 -12.92 -3.37 11.73
N THR A 172 -11.62 -3.30 11.44
CA THR A 172 -10.51 -3.66 12.34
C THR A 172 -9.67 -2.44 12.71
N THR A 173 -8.93 -2.45 13.80
CA THR A 173 -8.01 -1.35 14.12
C THR A 173 -6.74 -1.45 13.26
N VAL A 174 -6.01 -0.34 13.12
CA VAL A 174 -4.65 -0.34 12.55
C VAL A 174 -3.72 -1.35 13.25
N PRO A 175 -3.57 -1.36 14.60
CA PRO A 175 -2.70 -2.32 15.26
C PRO A 175 -3.10 -3.77 15.06
N ASN A 176 -4.40 -4.08 15.02
CA ASN A 176 -4.83 -5.45 14.71
C ASN A 176 -4.45 -5.85 13.28
N LEU A 177 -4.76 -5.00 12.29
CA LEU A 177 -4.40 -5.27 10.89
C LEU A 177 -2.88 -5.43 10.73
N ILE A 178 -2.09 -4.51 11.29
CA ILE A 178 -0.62 -4.56 11.23
C ILE A 178 -0.06 -5.80 11.93
N SER A 179 -0.74 -6.31 12.97
CA SER A 179 -0.30 -7.52 13.69
C SER A 179 -0.21 -8.77 12.79
N HIS A 180 -0.92 -8.81 11.67
CA HIS A 180 -0.84 -9.92 10.73
C HIS A 180 0.36 -9.84 9.77
N PHE A 181 1.11 -8.75 9.79
CA PHE A 181 2.30 -8.57 8.96
C PHE A 181 3.56 -8.81 9.76
N ASP A 182 4.45 -9.65 9.23
CA ASP A 182 5.79 -9.89 9.80
C ASP A 182 6.85 -8.92 9.26
N ARG A 183 6.51 -8.18 8.20
CA ARG A 183 7.31 -7.13 7.61
C ARG A 183 6.41 -6.06 7.01
N TRP A 184 6.79 -4.79 7.18
CA TRP A 184 6.12 -3.63 6.61
C TRP A 184 7.16 -2.58 6.27
N ASP A 185 7.39 -2.36 4.98
CA ASP A 185 8.37 -1.36 4.52
C ASP A 185 7.81 0.05 4.69
N ASP A 186 8.67 1.04 4.95
CA ASP A 186 8.30 2.46 5.13
C ASP A 186 7.06 2.69 6.02
N ARG A 187 7.09 2.10 7.23
CA ARG A 187 5.98 2.22 8.19
C ARG A 187 5.73 3.67 8.62
N THR A 188 6.78 4.48 8.75
CA THR A 188 6.67 5.92 9.09
C THR A 188 5.97 6.71 7.97
N GLY A 189 6.29 6.46 6.70
CA GLY A 189 5.60 7.06 5.56
C GLY A 189 4.11 6.67 5.50
N PHE A 190 3.77 5.42 5.84
CA PHE A 190 2.36 4.99 5.95
C PHE A 190 1.62 5.77 7.05
N LEU A 191 2.23 5.89 8.24
CA LEU A 191 1.63 6.60 9.37
C LEU A 191 1.46 8.09 9.10
N ALA A 192 2.29 8.69 8.24
CA ALA A 192 2.13 10.08 7.80
C ALA A 192 0.83 10.36 7.04
N LEU A 193 0.16 9.34 6.49
CA LEU A 193 -1.17 9.50 5.91
C LEU A 193 -2.25 9.84 6.96
N PHE A 194 -2.02 9.48 8.23
CA PHE A 194 -2.96 9.70 9.33
C PHE A 194 -2.82 11.07 10.00
N ASP A 195 -1.86 11.90 9.57
CA ASP A 195 -1.66 13.22 10.17
C ASP A 195 -2.86 14.13 9.88
N LEU A 196 -3.33 14.83 10.92
CA LEU A 196 -4.49 15.71 10.81
C LEU A 196 -4.13 17.10 10.26
N THR A 197 -2.90 17.54 10.48
CA THR A 197 -2.43 18.89 10.14
C THR A 197 -1.73 18.93 8.79
N ASN A 198 -0.80 18.00 8.55
CA ASN A 198 -0.02 17.93 7.32
C ASN A 198 0.09 16.48 6.82
N PRO A 199 -1.01 15.88 6.33
CA PRO A 199 -0.99 14.51 5.86
C PRO A 199 -0.11 14.35 4.62
N ALA A 200 0.63 13.25 4.57
CA ALA A 200 1.18 12.77 3.31
C ALA A 200 0.02 12.50 2.32
N GLY A 201 0.24 12.82 1.04
CA GLY A 201 -0.80 12.64 0.01
C GLY A 201 -0.95 11.18 -0.42
N THR A 202 0.17 10.47 -0.56
CA THR A 202 0.26 9.11 -1.09
C THR A 202 1.34 8.32 -0.37
N TRP A 203 1.19 7.01 -0.35
CA TRP A 203 2.19 6.08 0.15
C TRP A 203 2.23 4.82 -0.72
N ILE A 204 3.42 4.24 -0.86
CA ILE A 204 3.64 2.97 -1.53
C ILE A 204 4.60 2.16 -0.68
N GLY A 205 4.27 0.90 -0.45
CA GLY A 205 5.17 -0.01 0.22
C GLY A 205 4.90 -1.46 -0.11
N THR A 206 5.66 -2.31 0.56
CA THR A 206 5.47 -3.75 0.57
C THR A 206 5.28 -4.25 1.99
N ALA A 207 4.47 -5.29 2.14
CA ALA A 207 4.25 -5.95 3.41
C ALA A 207 4.25 -7.46 3.21
N THR A 208 4.76 -8.20 4.19
CA THR A 208 4.76 -9.67 4.17
C THR A 208 3.86 -10.21 5.26
N THR A 209 3.03 -11.19 4.94
CA THR A 209 2.03 -11.74 5.86
C THR A 209 1.91 -13.26 5.74
N GLN A 210 1.40 -13.87 6.81
CA GLN A 210 1.00 -15.26 6.88
C GLN A 210 -0.35 -15.35 7.61
N PHE A 211 -1.45 -15.02 6.94
CA PHE A 211 -2.79 -15.13 7.52
C PHE A 211 -3.20 -16.58 7.75
N THR A 212 -2.91 -17.46 6.79
CA THR A 212 -3.12 -18.91 6.92
C THR A 212 -1.76 -19.60 7.09
N GLY A 213 -1.68 -20.57 8.01
CA GLY A 213 -0.43 -21.21 8.44
C GLY A 213 0.31 -22.04 7.38
N LYS A 214 0.03 -21.89 6.08
CA LYS A 214 0.65 -22.69 5.01
C LYS A 214 1.48 -21.89 4.01
N GLN A 215 1.23 -20.59 3.79
CA GLN A 215 1.99 -19.82 2.81
C GLN A 215 2.16 -18.35 3.23
N ARG A 216 3.36 -17.81 3.01
CA ARG A 216 3.64 -16.38 3.16
C ARG A 216 3.37 -15.66 1.85
N HIS A 217 2.82 -14.46 1.95
CA HIS A 217 2.53 -13.59 0.82
C HIS A 217 3.34 -12.30 0.90
N ASN A 218 3.92 -11.88 -0.22
CA ASN A 218 4.50 -10.56 -0.40
C ASN A 218 3.47 -9.68 -1.09
N LEU A 219 3.07 -8.59 -0.44
CA LEU A 219 2.00 -7.71 -0.91
C LEU A 219 2.57 -6.36 -1.32
N HIS A 220 2.13 -5.87 -2.48
CA HIS A 220 2.30 -4.48 -2.87
C HIS A 220 1.07 -3.68 -2.45
N ILE A 221 1.29 -2.61 -1.69
CA ILE A 221 0.23 -1.76 -1.17
C ILE A 221 0.46 -0.34 -1.68
N VAL A 222 -0.58 0.26 -2.23
CA VAL A 222 -0.59 1.67 -2.64
C VAL A 222 -1.75 2.35 -1.94
N ALA A 223 -1.48 3.46 -1.26
CA ALA A 223 -2.45 4.16 -0.44
C ALA A 223 -2.48 5.65 -0.76
N LYS A 224 -3.64 6.28 -0.58
CA LYS A 224 -3.85 7.70 -0.82
C LYS A 224 -4.73 8.33 0.25
N ARG A 225 -4.33 9.49 0.74
CA ARG A 225 -5.16 10.36 1.56
C ARG A 225 -6.22 11.02 0.67
N ILE A 226 -7.50 10.87 1.02
CA ILE A 226 -8.58 11.41 0.19
C ILE A 226 -8.79 12.89 0.52
N HIS A 227 -8.66 13.75 -0.49
CA HIS A 227 -8.70 15.19 -0.31
C HIS A 227 -10.07 15.67 0.17
N GLY A 228 -10.11 16.45 1.25
CA GLY A 228 -11.36 16.95 1.85
C GLY A 228 -12.17 15.90 2.61
N HIS A 229 -11.67 14.67 2.74
CA HIS A 229 -12.32 13.59 3.48
C HIS A 229 -11.41 13.07 4.59
N ARG A 230 -12.00 12.43 5.60
CA ARG A 230 -11.26 11.79 6.70
C ARG A 230 -10.89 10.34 6.38
N LEU A 231 -10.67 10.03 5.10
CA LEU A 231 -10.40 8.67 4.63
C LEU A 231 -8.99 8.53 4.06
N ILE A 232 -8.43 7.34 4.21
CA ILE A 232 -7.31 6.82 3.43
C ILE A 232 -7.85 5.61 2.67
N ARG A 233 -7.54 5.50 1.38
CA ARG A 233 -7.91 4.32 0.59
C ARG A 233 -6.65 3.66 0.05
N ALA A 234 -6.67 2.33 -0.03
CA ALA A 234 -5.59 1.57 -0.64
C ALA A 234 -6.08 0.44 -1.54
N LEU A 235 -5.22 0.09 -2.48
CA LEU A 235 -5.27 -1.17 -3.23
C LEU A 235 -4.11 -2.06 -2.78
N VAL A 236 -4.36 -3.36 -2.75
CA VAL A 236 -3.41 -4.39 -2.33
C VAL A 236 -3.33 -5.47 -3.39
N CYS A 237 -2.11 -5.82 -3.77
CA CYS A 237 -1.84 -6.83 -4.80
C CYS A 237 -0.89 -7.89 -4.24
N ASP A 238 -1.17 -9.17 -4.48
CA ASP A 238 -0.19 -10.22 -4.21
C ASP A 238 0.86 -10.25 -5.31
N ILE A 239 2.10 -9.95 -4.95
CA ILE A 239 3.26 -9.95 -5.85
C ILE A 239 4.16 -11.18 -5.66
N SER A 240 3.80 -12.10 -4.76
CA SER A 240 4.56 -13.33 -4.46
C SER A 240 4.96 -14.15 -5.69
N PRO A 241 4.11 -14.29 -6.74
CA PRO A 241 4.50 -15.03 -7.94
C PRO A 241 5.69 -14.43 -8.69
N THR A 242 5.99 -13.14 -8.44
CA THR A 242 7.02 -12.37 -9.15
C THR A 242 8.15 -11.94 -8.23
N ASP A 243 7.85 -11.72 -6.96
CA ASP A 243 8.73 -11.24 -5.90
C ASP A 243 8.39 -12.03 -4.62
N PRO A 244 8.97 -13.24 -4.44
CA PRO A 244 8.67 -14.10 -3.30
C PRO A 244 8.92 -13.40 -1.96
N PRO A 245 8.16 -13.75 -0.90
CA PRO A 245 8.32 -13.11 0.40
C PRO A 245 9.74 -13.29 0.97
N PRO A 246 10.40 -12.21 1.41
CA PRO A 246 11.69 -12.30 2.08
C PRO A 246 11.55 -13.10 3.39
N PRO A 247 12.61 -13.71 3.93
CA PRO A 247 12.54 -14.40 5.21
C PRO A 247 12.02 -13.47 6.33
N PRO A 248 11.35 -14.01 7.38
CA PRO A 248 10.87 -13.20 8.49
C PRO A 248 12.03 -12.44 9.13
N ASP A 249 11.78 -11.21 9.57
CA ASP A 249 12.77 -10.43 10.30
C ASP A 249 12.99 -11.06 11.70
N PRO A 250 14.21 -11.56 12.00
CA PRO A 250 14.48 -12.22 13.27
C PRO A 250 14.42 -11.28 14.47
N ILE A 251 14.75 -9.99 14.30
CA ILE A 251 14.66 -8.98 15.37
C ILE A 251 13.20 -8.70 15.67
N TYR A 252 12.39 -8.52 14.64
CA TYR A 252 10.94 -8.32 14.79
C TYR A 252 10.25 -9.53 15.42
N ALA A 253 10.61 -10.75 14.99
CA ALA A 253 10.11 -11.99 15.57
C ALA A 253 10.52 -12.14 17.04
N ALA A 254 11.75 -11.74 17.40
CA ALA A 254 12.22 -11.75 18.78
C ALA A 254 11.45 -10.73 19.64
N LEU A 255 11.21 -9.51 19.12
CA LEU A 255 10.46 -8.46 19.80
C LEU A 255 9.06 -8.94 20.18
N ARG A 256 8.33 -9.56 19.25
CA ARG A 256 6.98 -10.11 19.49
C ARG A 256 6.94 -11.31 20.44
N ARG A 257 8.09 -11.92 20.73
CA ARG A 257 8.23 -13.04 21.66
C ARG A 257 8.92 -12.64 22.97
N ALA A 258 9.28 -11.36 23.11
CA ALA A 258 9.95 -10.88 24.31
C ALA A 258 9.01 -11.01 25.51
N PRO A 259 9.48 -11.56 26.65
CA PRO A 259 8.67 -11.61 27.85
C PRO A 259 8.41 -10.18 28.35
N ILE A 260 7.18 -9.91 28.74
CA ILE A 260 6.78 -8.65 29.38
C ILE A 260 6.31 -8.90 30.81
N THR A 261 6.33 -7.85 31.64
CA THR A 261 5.84 -7.93 33.01
C THR A 261 4.37 -8.35 33.04
N PRO A 262 3.97 -9.34 33.87
CA PRO A 262 2.57 -9.73 33.97
C PRO A 262 1.66 -8.55 34.33
N GLY A 263 0.53 -8.40 33.63
CA GLY A 263 -0.43 -7.31 33.84
C GLY A 263 -0.10 -6.02 33.09
N HIS A 264 0.90 -6.04 32.21
CA HIS A 264 1.27 -4.92 31.36
C HIS A 264 0.87 -5.19 29.89
N ALA A 265 0.65 -4.14 29.11
CA ALA A 265 0.63 -4.19 27.65
C ALA A 265 1.72 -3.27 27.10
N LEU A 266 2.45 -3.78 26.11
CA LEU A 266 3.53 -3.08 25.45
C LEU A 266 3.17 -2.80 24.01
N GLY A 267 3.17 -1.53 23.62
CA GLY A 267 2.85 -1.09 22.27
C GLY A 267 3.84 -0.07 21.73
N ILE A 268 3.68 0.27 20.46
CA ILE A 268 4.43 1.34 19.80
C ILE A 268 3.44 2.41 19.35
N ILE A 269 3.71 3.64 19.77
CA ILE A 269 2.91 4.82 19.45
C ILE A 269 3.69 5.75 18.52
N ASP A 270 3.01 6.23 17.48
CA ASP A 270 3.49 7.32 16.66
C ASP A 270 3.25 8.65 17.37
N LEU A 271 4.31 9.39 17.65
CA LEU A 271 4.17 10.64 18.40
C LEU A 271 3.62 11.78 17.53
N HIS A 272 3.49 11.65 16.21
CA HIS A 272 2.97 12.74 15.36
C HIS A 272 1.44 12.73 15.22
N ASN A 273 0.82 11.56 15.27
CA ASN A 273 -0.64 11.42 15.23
C ASN A 273 -1.23 10.82 16.53
N GLY A 274 -0.38 10.34 17.45
CA GLY A 274 -0.82 9.72 18.72
C GLY A 274 -1.41 8.33 18.55
N LEU A 275 -1.21 7.68 17.40
CA LEU A 275 -1.74 6.37 17.07
C LEU A 275 -0.83 5.27 17.63
N ILE A 276 -1.40 4.40 18.46
CA ILE A 276 -0.79 3.09 18.74
C ILE A 276 -0.98 2.24 17.50
N HIS A 277 0.10 1.99 16.77
CA HIS A 277 0.06 1.28 15.49
C HIS A 277 0.49 -0.18 15.60
N GLU A 278 1.04 -0.57 16.75
CA GLU A 278 1.45 -1.95 17.02
C GLU A 278 1.35 -2.26 18.52
N TRP A 279 0.83 -3.45 18.85
CA TRP A 279 0.97 -4.05 20.17
C TRP A 279 1.97 -5.21 20.08
N ILE A 280 3.09 -5.08 20.80
CA ILE A 280 4.14 -6.10 20.88
C ILE A 280 3.67 -7.26 21.75
N ALA A 281 3.04 -6.94 22.88
CA ALA A 281 2.42 -7.88 23.79
C ALA A 281 1.24 -7.18 24.47
N ASP A 282 0.11 -7.87 24.53
CA ASP A 282 -1.16 -7.26 24.90
C ASP A 282 -1.99 -8.08 25.88
N GLU A 283 -1.43 -9.07 26.58
CA GLU A 283 -2.16 -9.76 27.66
C GLU A 283 -1.95 -9.01 28.98
N PRO A 284 -2.98 -8.49 29.69
CA PRO A 284 -4.42 -8.87 29.71
C PRO A 284 -5.37 -8.02 28.83
N PHE A 285 -4.81 -7.18 27.99
CA PHE A 285 -5.48 -6.18 27.16
C PHE A 285 -5.80 -6.66 25.73
N ALA A 286 -5.91 -7.96 25.47
CA ALA A 286 -6.01 -8.50 24.11
C ALA A 286 -7.21 -7.93 23.32
N HIS A 287 -8.29 -7.59 24.02
CA HIS A 287 -9.46 -6.91 23.44
C HIS A 287 -9.17 -5.48 22.95
N TRP A 288 -8.11 -4.83 23.44
CA TRP A 288 -7.65 -3.50 23.02
C TRP A 288 -7.03 -3.54 21.65
N ARG A 289 -6.47 -4.68 21.22
CA ARG A 289 -6.04 -4.85 19.83
C ARG A 289 -7.21 -4.58 18.89
N ASN A 290 -8.43 -4.97 19.25
CA ASN A 290 -9.62 -4.82 18.40
C ASN A 290 -10.42 -3.54 18.62
N SER A 291 -10.02 -2.71 19.60
CA SER A 291 -10.82 -1.58 20.08
C SER A 291 -9.98 -0.31 20.25
N THR A 292 -10.48 0.83 19.79
CA THR A 292 -9.81 2.13 20.02
C THR A 292 -10.33 2.73 21.32
N PRO A 293 -9.51 2.82 22.40
CA PRO A 293 -9.98 3.38 23.66
C PRO A 293 -10.32 4.87 23.52
N GLN A 294 -11.41 5.28 24.17
CA GLN A 294 -11.74 6.68 24.37
C GLN A 294 -11.02 7.18 25.62
N LEU A 295 -10.42 8.37 25.55
CA LEU A 295 -9.87 9.08 26.70
C LEU A 295 -10.98 9.88 27.41
N HIS A 296 -10.90 9.97 28.73
CA HIS A 296 -11.76 10.86 29.50
C HIS A 296 -11.48 12.32 29.10
N PRO A 297 -12.51 13.16 28.88
CA PRO A 297 -12.31 14.54 28.43
C PRO A 297 -11.31 15.34 29.27
N ASP A 298 -11.39 15.25 30.60
CA ASP A 298 -10.47 15.93 31.52
C ASP A 298 -9.01 15.45 31.42
N ASP A 299 -8.77 14.25 30.91
CA ASP A 299 -7.42 13.66 30.83
C ASP A 299 -6.78 13.92 29.45
N ILE A 300 -7.55 14.44 28.47
CA ILE A 300 -7.03 14.81 27.14
C ILE A 300 -5.86 15.81 27.23
N PRO A 301 -5.93 16.90 28.03
CA PRO A 301 -4.81 17.83 28.17
C PRO A 301 -3.55 17.18 28.79
N VAL A 302 -3.73 16.22 29.70
CA VAL A 302 -2.62 15.49 30.33
C VAL A 302 -1.87 14.65 29.29
N VAL A 303 -2.60 13.86 28.49
CA VAL A 303 -2.01 13.06 27.41
C VAL A 303 -1.35 13.95 26.36
N ALA A 304 -2.00 15.05 25.97
CA ALA A 304 -1.45 16.00 24.99
C ALA A 304 -0.14 16.66 25.49
N THR A 305 -0.07 17.01 26.78
CA THR A 305 1.13 17.58 27.39
C THR A 305 2.28 16.57 27.41
N ALA A 306 2.00 15.33 27.81
CA ALA A 306 3.00 14.25 27.82
C ALA A 306 3.55 13.98 26.41
N ARG A 307 2.67 13.92 25.41
CA ARG A 307 3.06 13.79 23.99
C ARG A 307 3.92 14.96 23.52
N THR A 308 3.58 16.20 23.90
CA THR A 308 4.37 17.40 23.57
C THR A 308 5.78 17.34 24.18
N ARG A 309 5.91 16.86 25.42
CA ARG A 309 7.22 16.63 26.06
C ARG A 309 8.06 15.61 25.28
N LEU A 310 7.48 14.48 24.88
CA LEU A 310 8.17 13.46 24.09
C LEU A 310 8.58 13.99 22.71
N LEU A 311 7.73 14.77 22.06
CA LEU A 311 8.06 15.47 20.80
C LEU A 311 9.21 16.47 20.99
N SER A 312 9.28 17.08 22.17
CA SER A 312 10.36 18.01 22.58
C SER A 312 11.60 17.29 23.14
N LYS A 313 11.81 16.02 22.73
CA LYS A 313 12.98 15.18 23.07
C LYS A 313 13.12 14.79 24.54
N THR A 314 12.03 14.84 25.32
CA THR A 314 12.02 14.13 26.61
C THR A 314 12.12 12.63 26.34
N SER A 315 13.03 11.93 27.03
CA SER A 315 13.26 10.50 26.83
C SER A 315 12.10 9.64 27.32
N THR A 316 11.57 9.93 28.50
CA THR A 316 10.51 9.15 29.13
C THR A 316 9.50 10.06 29.84
N THR A 317 8.22 9.70 29.80
CA THR A 317 7.17 10.36 30.58
C THR A 317 6.16 9.33 31.08
N THR A 318 5.59 9.59 32.25
CA THR A 318 4.47 8.80 32.80
C THR A 318 3.17 9.56 32.58
N ILE A 319 2.12 8.81 32.25
CA ILE A 319 0.76 9.30 32.03
C ILE A 319 -0.17 8.49 32.91
N THR A 320 -1.06 9.14 33.64
CA THR A 320 -2.19 8.50 34.30
C THR A 320 -3.45 9.06 33.69
N ALA A 321 -4.29 8.21 33.13
CA ALA A 321 -5.50 8.63 32.41
C ALA A 321 -6.61 7.60 32.55
N ARG A 322 -7.85 8.06 32.43
CA ARG A 322 -9.04 7.23 32.38
C ARG A 322 -9.37 6.92 30.92
N ILE A 323 -9.59 5.64 30.64
CA ILE A 323 -10.03 5.17 29.31
C ILE A 323 -11.32 4.35 29.42
N ARG A 324 -12.02 4.18 28.30
CA ARG A 324 -13.12 3.20 28.13
C ARG A 324 -13.21 2.75 26.68
N PHE A 325 -13.73 1.56 26.42
CA PHE A 325 -13.84 1.00 25.07
C PHE A 325 -15.17 1.27 24.39
N ASP A 326 -16.23 1.41 25.18
CA ASP A 326 -17.56 1.75 24.71
C ASP A 326 -18.20 2.79 25.64
N ARG A 327 -19.28 3.42 25.19
CA ARG A 327 -19.94 4.50 25.95
C ARG A 327 -20.66 4.00 27.21
N ALA A 328 -21.05 2.72 27.24
CA ALA A 328 -21.73 2.09 28.37
C ALA A 328 -20.75 1.55 29.42
N SER A 329 -19.49 1.30 29.03
CA SER A 329 -18.42 0.85 29.88
C SER A 329 -17.98 1.93 30.86
N ARG A 330 -17.63 1.49 32.07
CA ARG A 330 -17.02 2.34 33.09
C ARG A 330 -15.66 2.84 32.62
N TRP A 331 -15.30 4.04 33.08
CA TRP A 331 -13.93 4.53 32.99
C TRP A 331 -13.01 3.65 33.85
N ILE A 332 -11.90 3.24 33.26
CA ILE A 332 -10.82 2.50 33.93
C ILE A 332 -9.59 3.38 34.00
N LEU A 333 -8.97 3.45 35.17
CA LEU A 333 -7.74 4.21 35.38
C LEU A 333 -6.55 3.37 34.92
N VAL A 334 -5.74 3.91 34.02
CA VAL A 334 -4.53 3.27 33.52
C VAL A 334 -3.33 4.18 33.76
N GLN A 335 -2.19 3.55 33.99
CA GLN A 335 -0.91 4.22 33.98
C GLN A 335 -0.12 3.75 32.77
N ALA A 336 0.44 4.69 32.01
CA ALA A 336 1.29 4.43 30.86
C ALA A 336 2.66 5.07 31.07
N VAL A 337 3.73 4.29 30.87
CA VAL A 337 5.10 4.80 30.75
C VAL A 337 5.45 4.83 29.27
N CYS A 338 5.71 6.02 28.75
CA CYS A 338 6.07 6.23 27.36
C CYS A 338 7.56 6.56 27.27
N THR A 339 8.32 5.76 26.54
CA THR A 339 9.76 5.96 26.29
C THR A 339 9.99 6.16 24.81
N ARG A 340 10.59 7.29 24.44
CA ARG A 340 10.94 7.62 23.06
C ARG A 340 11.99 6.63 22.54
N ILE A 341 11.79 6.13 21.31
CA ILE A 341 12.66 5.10 20.70
C ILE A 341 13.31 5.53 19.38
N THR A 342 12.82 6.59 18.72
CA THR A 342 13.46 7.17 17.53
C THR A 342 13.61 8.68 17.65
N ASP A 343 14.71 9.18 17.10
CA ASP A 343 15.07 10.61 17.05
C ASP A 343 15.00 11.21 15.63
N ASP A 344 14.35 10.50 14.72
CA ASP A 344 14.10 10.93 13.35
C ASP A 344 12.97 11.97 13.26
N ASP A 345 12.69 12.39 12.03
CA ASP A 345 11.65 13.39 11.71
C ASP A 345 10.24 12.93 12.09
N ARG A 346 10.04 11.63 12.32
CA ARG A 346 8.77 11.04 12.76
C ARG A 346 8.97 10.15 13.98
N PRO A 347 9.12 10.75 15.16
CA PRO A 347 9.54 10.01 16.33
C PRO A 347 8.45 9.08 16.87
N GLN A 348 8.89 7.92 17.34
CA GLN A 348 8.04 6.92 17.95
C GLN A 348 8.38 6.77 19.44
N ALA A 349 7.43 6.23 20.20
CA ALA A 349 7.66 5.80 21.57
C ALA A 349 7.16 4.38 21.79
N LEU A 350 7.86 3.67 22.66
CA LEU A 350 7.37 2.49 23.33
C LEU A 350 6.40 2.94 24.43
N ILE A 351 5.22 2.33 24.49
CA ILE A 351 4.23 2.59 25.54
C ILE A 351 3.99 1.30 26.34
N ASP A 352 4.26 1.36 27.63
CA ASP A 352 3.97 0.30 28.59
C ASP A 352 2.77 0.71 29.45
N VAL A 353 1.65 0.00 29.32
CA VAL A 353 0.38 0.31 29.97
C VAL A 353 0.04 -0.74 31.03
N THR A 354 -0.38 -0.29 32.20
CA THR A 354 -0.91 -1.14 33.26
C THR A 354 -2.17 -0.52 33.88
N PHE A 355 -2.99 -1.35 34.54
CA PHE A 355 -4.07 -0.82 35.36
C PHE A 355 -3.48 -0.08 36.56
N SER A 356 -3.95 1.16 36.80
CA SER A 356 -3.63 1.82 38.05
C SER A 356 -4.35 1.11 39.17
N ARG A 357 -3.63 0.79 40.25
CA ARG A 357 -4.23 0.29 41.49
C ARG A 357 -5.07 1.35 42.17
#